data_AF-A0A5C7G237-F1
#
_entry.id   AF-A0A5C7G237-F1
#
_cell.length_a   1.000
_cell.length_b   1.000
_cell.length_c   1.000
_cell.angle_alpha   90.00
_cell.angle_beta   90.00
_cell.angle_gamma   90.00
#
_symmetry.space_group_name_H-M   'P 1'
#
loop_
_entity.id
_entity.type
_entity.pdbx_description
1 polymer ?
#
loop_
_entity_poly.entity_id
_entity_poly.type
_entity_poly.pdbx_seq_one_letter_code
_entity_poly.pdbx_strand_id
1 'polypeptide(L)'
;MKMGSMPVAIIMQRRAVQHRWGDMDSWAAVGIVPDRGELPRLSVLSESAERDYYLVSGLELELYTDENEGYYENIMAPESKVFVLWRMEGDRAMPARASVSYIEGTRMFDSGEAADGVTMPAEIYSWVAGYLREHFTPRPRKGRQHG
;
A
#
# COMPACT_ATOMS: atom_id res chain seq x y z
N MET A 1 -19.49 6.37 2.86
CA MET A 1 -20.16 5.07 2.56
C MET A 1 -19.16 4.20 1.82
N LYS A 2 -19.04 2.90 2.15
CA LYS A 2 -18.17 1.96 1.41
C LYS A 2 -18.78 1.67 0.04
N MET A 3 -17.99 1.82 -1.02
CA MET A 3 -18.41 1.71 -2.42
C MET A 3 -17.86 0.47 -3.12
N GLY A 4 -16.71 -0.01 -2.68
CA GLY A 4 -16.11 -1.21 -3.23
C GLY A 4 -15.03 -1.73 -2.32
N SER A 5 -14.66 -2.97 -2.54
CA SER A 5 -13.46 -3.53 -1.96
C SER A 5 -12.77 -4.51 -2.89
N MET A 6 -11.47 -4.70 -2.66
CA MET A 6 -10.62 -5.64 -3.36
C MET A 6 -9.71 -6.32 -2.35
N PRO A 7 -9.84 -7.65 -2.15
CA PRO A 7 -8.88 -8.40 -1.35
C PRO A 7 -7.49 -8.34 -1.98
N VAL A 8 -6.47 -8.21 -1.16
CA VAL A 8 -5.08 -8.14 -1.59
C VAL A 8 -4.17 -8.91 -0.64
N ALA A 9 -3.06 -9.37 -1.18
CA ALA A 9 -1.92 -9.85 -0.43
C ALA A 9 -0.72 -8.93 -0.65
N ILE A 10 0.10 -8.81 0.37
CA ILE A 10 1.28 -7.94 0.38
C ILE A 10 2.52 -8.81 0.36
N ILE A 11 3.45 -8.49 -0.53
CA ILE A 11 4.79 -9.07 -0.52
C ILE A 11 5.64 -8.21 0.40
N MET A 12 6.08 -8.82 1.49
CA MET A 12 7.03 -8.25 2.43
C MET A 12 8.43 -8.77 2.13
N GLN A 13 9.41 -7.95 2.47
CA GLN A 13 10.82 -8.26 2.33
C GLN A 13 11.53 -8.05 3.65
N ARG A 14 12.41 -9.00 4.00
CA ARG A 14 13.47 -8.82 4.99
C ARG A 14 14.80 -8.64 4.25
N ARG A 15 15.65 -7.73 4.69
CA ARG A 15 17.08 -7.72 4.32
C ARG A 15 17.92 -7.73 5.58
N ALA A 16 18.85 -8.67 5.66
CA ALA A 16 19.90 -8.63 6.67
C ALA A 16 20.82 -7.45 6.35
N VAL A 17 20.97 -6.52 7.30
CA VAL A 17 21.90 -5.40 7.14
C VAL A 17 23.08 -5.62 8.07
N GLN A 18 24.23 -5.91 7.48
CA GLN A 18 25.48 -5.99 8.21
C GLN A 18 25.95 -4.58 8.56
N HIS A 19 25.86 -4.22 9.85
CA HIS A 19 26.40 -2.96 10.34
C HIS A 19 27.59 -3.18 11.27
N ARG A 20 28.50 -2.19 11.28
CA ARG A 20 29.74 -2.21 12.09
C ARG A 20 29.47 -2.28 13.61
N TRP A 21 28.23 -2.09 14.03
CA TRP A 21 27.80 -2.03 15.43
C TRP A 21 26.76 -3.10 15.79
N GLY A 22 26.51 -4.06 14.90
CA GLY A 22 25.56 -5.17 15.08
C GLY A 22 24.74 -5.43 13.81
N ASP A 23 24.39 -6.69 13.56
CA ASP A 23 23.47 -7.03 12.46
C ASP A 23 22.06 -6.56 12.82
N MET A 24 21.41 -5.83 11.91
CA MET A 24 20.02 -5.40 12.09
C MET A 24 19.24 -5.65 10.81
N ASP A 25 18.11 -6.34 10.95
CA ASP A 25 17.25 -6.60 9.81
C ASP A 25 16.45 -5.34 9.45
N SER A 26 16.32 -5.09 8.15
CA SER A 26 15.42 -4.08 7.61
C SER A 26 14.24 -4.76 6.92
N TRP A 27 13.05 -4.17 7.08
CA TRP A 27 11.81 -4.70 6.53
C TRP A 27 11.13 -3.66 5.65
N ALA A 28 10.45 -4.12 4.62
CA ALA A 28 9.65 -3.26 3.75
C ALA A 28 8.52 -4.04 3.08
N ALA A 29 7.39 -3.37 2.83
CA ALA A 29 6.43 -3.82 1.82
C ALA A 29 6.96 -3.48 0.42
N VAL A 30 6.99 -4.47 -0.47
CA VAL A 30 7.66 -4.33 -1.79
C VAL A 30 6.79 -4.74 -2.97
N GLY A 31 5.63 -5.35 -2.72
CA GLY A 31 4.70 -5.74 -3.78
C GLY A 31 3.28 -5.90 -3.27
N ILE A 32 2.31 -5.76 -4.18
CA ILE A 32 0.88 -5.97 -3.93
C ILE A 32 0.37 -6.96 -4.97
N VAL A 33 -0.40 -7.94 -4.53
CA VAL A 33 -1.03 -8.95 -5.39
C VAL A 33 -2.53 -8.94 -5.11
N PRO A 34 -3.40 -8.77 -6.12
CA PRO A 34 -4.83 -8.99 -5.96
C PRO A 34 -5.09 -10.43 -5.49
N ASP A 35 -5.85 -10.58 -4.40
CA ASP A 35 -6.16 -11.87 -3.81
C ASP A 35 -7.56 -12.32 -4.25
N ARG A 36 -7.64 -13.50 -4.87
CA ARG A 36 -8.90 -14.11 -5.31
C ARG A 36 -9.49 -15.06 -4.26
N GLY A 37 -8.90 -15.12 -3.06
CA GLY A 37 -9.36 -15.90 -1.91
C GLY A 37 -8.69 -17.28 -1.78
N GLU A 38 -7.69 -17.58 -2.60
CA GLU A 38 -7.02 -18.88 -2.63
C GLU A 38 -5.64 -18.86 -1.95
N LEU A 39 -5.16 -17.68 -1.54
CA LEU A 39 -3.84 -17.52 -0.95
C LEU A 39 -3.85 -17.89 0.54
N PRO A 40 -2.91 -18.73 1.01
CA PRO A 40 -2.78 -18.98 2.44
C PRO A 40 -2.34 -17.70 3.15
N ARG A 41 -2.69 -17.55 4.44
CA ARG A 41 -2.44 -16.33 5.23
C ARG A 41 -0.98 -15.85 5.15
N LEU A 42 -0.04 -16.78 5.06
CA LEU A 42 1.39 -16.50 4.95
C LEU A 42 2.02 -17.55 4.02
N SER A 43 2.73 -17.09 2.99
CA SER A 43 3.54 -17.93 2.10
C SER A 43 4.95 -17.41 2.03
N VAL A 44 5.94 -18.26 2.29
CA VAL A 44 7.33 -17.94 1.97
C VAL A 44 7.51 -18.05 0.46
N LEU A 45 8.06 -17.00 -0.16
CA LEU A 45 8.36 -16.96 -1.60
C LEU A 45 9.83 -17.28 -1.87
N SER A 46 10.73 -16.82 -1.00
CA SER A 46 12.17 -17.06 -1.08
C SER A 46 12.82 -16.79 0.28
N GLU A 47 13.82 -17.60 0.63
CA GLU A 47 14.62 -17.41 1.85
C GLU A 47 16.11 -17.49 1.55
N SER A 48 16.89 -16.61 2.18
CA SER A 48 18.35 -16.61 2.15
C SER A 48 18.92 -15.88 3.38
N ALA A 49 20.22 -16.01 3.61
CA ALA A 49 20.87 -15.29 4.70
C ALA A 49 20.71 -13.76 4.58
N GLU A 50 20.79 -13.23 3.36
CA GLU A 50 20.79 -11.80 3.09
C GLU A 50 19.39 -11.21 2.89
N ARG A 51 18.45 -12.00 2.38
CA ARG A 51 17.15 -11.49 1.94
C ARG A 51 16.07 -12.56 1.85
N ASP A 52 14.91 -12.24 2.40
CA ASP A 52 13.73 -13.08 2.34
C ASP A 52 12.56 -12.32 1.73
N TYR A 53 11.68 -13.07 1.07
CA TYR A 53 10.40 -12.58 0.57
C TYR A 53 9.30 -13.51 1.02
N TYR A 54 8.21 -12.93 1.49
CA TYR A 54 7.02 -13.68 1.87
C TYR A 54 5.78 -12.84 1.54
N LEU A 55 4.70 -13.55 1.25
CA LEU A 55 3.41 -13.00 0.93
C LEU A 55 2.50 -13.16 2.14
N VAL A 56 1.81 -12.10 2.52
CA VAL A 56 0.80 -12.08 3.58
C VAL A 56 -0.55 -11.72 2.96
N SER A 57 -1.52 -12.63 3.06
CA SER A 57 -2.88 -12.44 2.54
C SER A 57 -3.87 -12.01 3.62
N GLY A 58 -5.10 -11.69 3.22
CA GLY A 58 -6.18 -11.33 4.13
C GLY A 58 -6.32 -9.83 4.41
N LEU A 59 -5.63 -8.97 3.65
CA LEU A 59 -5.90 -7.54 3.64
C LEU A 59 -6.97 -7.21 2.59
N GLU A 60 -7.64 -6.09 2.78
CA GLU A 60 -8.65 -5.58 1.87
C GLU A 60 -8.39 -4.10 1.59
N LEU A 61 -8.37 -3.72 0.32
CA LEU A 61 -8.46 -2.32 -0.10
C LEU A 61 -9.94 -1.93 -0.15
N GLU A 62 -10.27 -0.77 0.37
CA GLU A 62 -11.65 -0.29 0.45
C GLU A 62 -11.75 1.10 -0.17
N LEU A 63 -12.84 1.33 -0.92
CA LEU A 63 -13.18 2.64 -1.48
C LEU A 63 -14.33 3.25 -0.70
N TYR A 64 -14.14 4.49 -0.27
CA TYR A 64 -15.12 5.27 0.47
C TYR A 64 -15.38 6.61 -0.20
N THR A 65 -16.65 7.03 -0.21
CA THR A 65 -17.09 8.28 -0.86
C THR A 65 -16.40 9.55 -0.34
N ASP A 66 -15.95 9.55 0.92
CA ASP A 66 -15.28 10.68 1.59
C ASP A 66 -13.78 10.76 1.33
N GLU A 67 -13.18 9.73 0.72
CA GLU A 67 -11.75 9.68 0.38
C GLU A 67 -11.50 9.88 -1.13
N ASN A 68 -12.53 10.27 -1.90
CA ASN A 68 -12.47 10.48 -3.35
C ASN A 68 -11.35 11.44 -3.79
N GLU A 69 -11.13 12.53 -3.05
CA GLU A 69 -10.06 13.48 -3.35
C GLU A 69 -8.69 12.81 -3.20
N GLY A 70 -8.48 12.02 -2.14
CA GLY A 70 -7.24 11.28 -1.91
C GLY A 70 -6.97 10.20 -2.96
N TYR A 71 -8.01 9.51 -3.43
CA TYR A 71 -7.87 8.57 -4.56
C TYR A 71 -7.48 9.30 -5.85
N TYR A 72 -8.13 10.42 -6.15
CA TYR A 72 -7.82 11.21 -7.34
C TYR A 72 -6.40 11.77 -7.31
N GLU A 73 -5.95 12.29 -6.17
CA GLU A 73 -4.57 12.74 -5.99
C GLU A 73 -3.55 11.63 -6.22
N ASN A 74 -3.81 10.42 -5.71
CA ASN A 74 -2.93 9.28 -5.91
C ASN A 74 -2.86 8.83 -7.38
N ILE A 75 -4.00 8.81 -8.09
CA ILE A 75 -4.07 8.46 -9.51
C ILE A 75 -3.37 9.50 -10.39
N MET A 76 -3.40 10.77 -10.00
CA MET A 76 -2.75 11.87 -10.73
C MET A 76 -1.29 12.10 -10.34
N ALA A 77 -0.79 11.43 -9.30
CA ALA A 77 0.60 11.51 -8.88
C ALA A 77 1.53 10.95 -9.97
N PRO A 78 2.82 11.36 -10.01
CA PRO A 78 3.79 10.81 -10.96
C PRO A 78 3.90 9.28 -10.91
N GLU A 79 3.67 8.71 -9.72
CA GLU A 79 3.58 7.28 -9.51
C GLU A 79 2.46 6.99 -8.49
N SER A 80 1.43 6.27 -8.91
CA SER A 80 0.35 5.84 -8.02
C SER A 80 0.83 4.73 -7.08
N LYS A 81 0.43 4.82 -5.81
CA LYS A 81 0.89 3.91 -4.76
C LYS A 81 -0.26 3.20 -4.06
N VAL A 82 0.01 2.01 -3.55
CA VAL A 82 -0.73 1.44 -2.43
C VAL A 82 0.11 1.70 -1.18
N PHE A 83 -0.47 2.40 -0.22
CA PHE A 83 0.17 2.66 1.07
C PHE A 83 -0.10 1.49 1.98
N VAL A 84 0.96 0.93 2.57
CA VAL A 84 0.89 -0.24 3.44
C VAL A 84 1.50 0.13 4.78
N LEU A 85 0.68 0.07 5.83
CA LEU A 85 1.12 0.17 7.20
C LEU A 85 1.34 -1.23 7.76
N TRP A 86 2.47 -1.45 8.41
CA TRP A 86 2.89 -2.74 8.92
C TRP A 86 3.53 -2.62 10.30
N ARG A 87 3.55 -3.74 11.04
CA ARG A 87 4.09 -3.83 12.39
C ARG A 87 4.96 -5.06 12.52
N MET A 88 5.89 -5.05 13.46
CA MET A 88 6.57 -6.29 13.84
C MET A 88 5.63 -7.15 14.69
N GLU A 89 5.41 -8.39 14.26
CA GLU A 89 4.75 -9.45 15.03
C GLU A 89 5.78 -10.55 15.29
N GLY A 90 6.30 -10.62 16.52
CA GLY A 90 7.43 -11.47 16.83
C GLY A 90 8.68 -11.02 16.09
N ASP A 91 9.22 -11.89 15.23
CA ASP A 91 10.43 -11.67 14.44
C ASP A 91 10.14 -11.24 12.99
N ARG A 92 8.88 -10.96 12.64
CA ARG A 92 8.46 -10.71 11.25
C ARG A 92 7.62 -9.45 11.09
N ALA A 93 7.82 -8.73 10.00
CA ALA A 93 6.97 -7.59 9.65
C ALA A 93 5.65 -8.07 9.01
N MET A 94 4.52 -7.74 9.64
CA MET A 94 3.19 -8.12 9.20
C MET A 94 2.40 -6.86 8.76
N PRO A 95 1.86 -6.83 7.53
CA PRO A 95 0.96 -5.77 7.11
C PRO A 95 -0.30 -5.74 7.98
N ALA A 96 -0.67 -4.54 8.43
CA ALA A 96 -1.83 -4.32 9.27
C ALA A 96 -2.96 -3.59 8.53
N ARG A 97 -2.62 -2.68 7.61
CA ARG A 97 -3.59 -1.93 6.79
C ARG A 97 -3.00 -1.55 5.45
N ALA A 98 -3.86 -1.47 4.44
CA ALA A 98 -3.50 -0.91 3.13
C ALA A 98 -4.53 0.13 2.67
N SER A 99 -4.10 1.12 1.89
CA SER A 99 -4.99 2.12 1.28
C SER A 99 -4.47 2.61 -0.07
N VAL A 100 -5.40 3.05 -0.92
CA VAL A 100 -5.15 3.75 -2.18
C VAL A 100 -5.46 5.26 -2.09
N SER A 101 -5.83 5.78 -0.91
CA SER A 101 -5.97 7.22 -0.70
C SER A 101 -4.61 7.84 -0.38
N TYR A 102 -4.24 8.89 -1.11
CA TYR A 102 -3.04 9.67 -0.79
C TYR A 102 -3.12 10.34 0.59
N ILE A 103 -4.33 10.76 0.99
CA ILE A 103 -4.58 11.40 2.28
C ILE A 103 -4.40 10.39 3.41
N GLU A 104 -4.99 9.19 3.29
CA GLU A 104 -4.77 8.12 4.27
C GLU A 104 -3.30 7.68 4.30
N GLY A 105 -2.64 7.59 3.14
CA GLY A 105 -1.21 7.30 3.06
C GLY A 105 -0.36 8.28 3.85
N THR A 106 -0.63 9.59 3.72
CA THR A 106 0.04 10.63 4.51
C THR A 106 -0.19 10.42 6.01
N ARG A 107 -1.44 10.15 6.43
CA ARG A 107 -1.75 9.84 7.84
C ARG A 107 -1.03 8.60 8.35
N MET A 108 -0.80 7.59 7.49
CA MET A 108 -0.02 6.40 7.86
C MET A 108 1.44 6.78 8.11
N PHE A 109 2.08 7.55 7.23
CA PHE A 109 3.46 8.00 7.44
C PHE A 109 3.62 8.90 8.67
N ASP A 110 2.61 9.70 8.99
CA ASP A 110 2.63 10.58 10.17
C ASP A 110 2.25 9.86 11.48
N SER A 111 1.84 8.59 11.43
CA SER A 111 1.36 7.86 12.60
C SER A 111 2.46 7.43 13.59
N GLY A 112 3.72 7.46 13.15
CA GLY A 112 4.86 6.89 13.89
C GLY A 112 4.99 5.37 13.77
N GLU A 113 4.06 4.71 13.09
CA GLU A 113 4.19 3.30 12.70
C GLU A 113 4.97 3.15 11.40
N ALA A 114 5.41 1.92 11.11
CA ALA A 114 6.11 1.65 9.87
C ALA A 114 5.11 1.61 8.70
N ALA A 115 5.42 2.36 7.65
CA ALA A 115 4.60 2.43 6.45
C ALA A 115 5.48 2.52 5.20
N ASP A 116 4.99 1.95 4.10
CA ASP A 116 5.64 1.98 2.79
C ASP A 116 4.64 2.34 1.69
N GLY A 117 5.13 3.05 0.66
CA GLY A 117 4.38 3.31 -0.57
C GLY A 117 4.82 2.35 -1.68
N VAL A 118 4.01 1.33 -1.96
CA VAL A 118 4.29 0.32 -2.98
C VAL A 118 3.68 0.74 -4.32
N THR A 119 4.40 0.56 -5.43
CA THR A 119 3.87 0.86 -6.77
C THR A 119 2.54 0.14 -7.00
N MET A 120 1.52 0.90 -7.38
CA MET A 120 0.17 0.36 -7.57
C MET A 120 0.13 -0.55 -8.81
N PRO A 121 -0.26 -1.84 -8.65
CA PRO A 121 -0.47 -2.73 -9.79
C PRO A 121 -1.55 -2.22 -10.74
N ALA A 122 -1.40 -2.53 -12.04
CA ALA A 122 -2.30 -2.05 -13.10
C ALA A 122 -3.78 -2.44 -12.87
N GLU A 123 -4.04 -3.62 -12.29
CA GLU A 123 -5.40 -4.07 -11.95
C GLU A 123 -6.04 -3.18 -10.87
N ILE A 124 -5.28 -2.86 -9.80
CA ILE A 124 -5.73 -1.96 -8.74
C ILE A 124 -5.91 -0.54 -9.29
N TYR A 125 -4.96 -0.04 -10.08
CA TYR A 125 -5.08 1.28 -10.72
C TYR A 125 -6.35 1.39 -11.56
N SER A 126 -6.60 0.39 -12.41
CA SER A 126 -7.77 0.36 -13.29
C SER A 126 -9.08 0.32 -12.49
N TRP A 127 -9.09 -0.40 -11.37
CA TRP A 127 -10.23 -0.46 -10.46
C TRP A 127 -10.52 0.90 -9.80
N VAL A 128 -9.51 1.56 -9.23
CA VAL A 128 -9.67 2.88 -8.60
C VAL A 128 -10.03 3.96 -9.62
N ALA A 129 -9.37 3.97 -10.78
CA ALA A 129 -9.66 4.92 -11.85
C ALA A 129 -11.08 4.72 -12.42
N GLY A 130 -11.53 3.48 -12.56
CA GLY A 130 -12.89 3.14 -12.95
C GLY A 130 -13.93 3.69 -11.97
N TYR A 131 -13.72 3.44 -10.68
CA TYR A 131 -14.56 4.00 -9.61
C TYR A 131 -14.61 5.53 -9.65
N LEU A 132 -13.46 6.21 -9.76
CA LEU A 132 -13.41 7.67 -9.78
C LEU A 132 -14.16 8.25 -10.98
N ARG A 133 -14.06 7.63 -12.16
CA ARG A 133 -14.78 8.07 -13.36
C ARG A 133 -16.30 8.05 -13.18
N GLU A 134 -16.81 7.12 -12.38
CA GLU A 134 -18.25 6.96 -12.13
C GLU A 134 -18.74 7.80 -10.96
N HIS A 135 -17.91 8.03 -9.95
CA HIS A 135 -18.34 8.58 -8.65
C HIS A 135 -17.71 9.93 -8.28
N PHE A 136 -16.75 10.45 -9.05
CA PHE A 136 -16.05 11.67 -8.71
C PHE A 136 -15.84 12.58 -9.94
N THR A 137 -16.34 13.81 -9.84
CA THR A 137 -16.01 14.88 -10.79
C THR A 137 -15.05 15.85 -10.10
N PRO A 138 -13.77 15.92 -10.55
CA PRO A 138 -12.81 16.85 -9.97
C PRO A 138 -13.32 18.28 -10.12
N ARG A 139 -13.23 19.07 -9.04
CA ARG A 139 -13.46 20.51 -9.17
C ARG A 139 -12.35 21.11 -10.02
N PRO A 140 -12.65 22.03 -10.95
CA PRO A 140 -11.62 22.72 -11.71
C PRO A 140 -10.67 23.40 -10.72
N ARG A 141 -9.36 23.09 -10.82
CA ARG A 141 -8.33 23.74 -10.00
C ARG A 141 -8.39 25.24 -10.31
N LYS A 142 -8.82 26.06 -9.34
CA LYS A 142 -8.66 27.52 -9.45
C LYS A 142 -7.15 27.78 -9.56
N GLY A 143 -6.70 28.13 -10.75
CA GLY A 143 -5.30 28.50 -10.97
C GLY A 143 -4.92 29.57 -9.96
N ARG A 144 -3.84 29.33 -9.22
CA ARG A 144 -3.17 30.40 -8.49
C ARG A 144 -2.64 31.35 -9.56
N GLN A 145 -3.35 32.46 -9.79
CA GLN A 145 -2.78 33.63 -10.46
C GLN A 145 -1.66 34.12 -9.53
N HIS A 146 -0.43 33.66 -9.77
CA HIS A 146 0.73 34.39 -9.32
C HIS A 146 0.92 35.51 -10.34
N GLY A 147 0.57 36.73 -9.93
CA GLY A 147 1.05 37.97 -10.55
C GLY A 147 2.42 38.34 -10.00
#